data_AF-A0A5J4QG63-F1
#
_entry.id   AF-A0A5J4QG63-F1
#
_cell.length_a   1.000
_cell.length_b   1.000
_cell.length_c   1.000
_cell.angle_alpha   90.00
_cell.angle_beta   90.00
_cell.angle_gamma   90.00
#
_symmetry.space_group_name_H-M   'P 1'
#
loop_
_entity.id
_entity.type
_entity.pdbx_description
1 polymer ?
#
loop_
_entity_poly.entity_id
_entity_poly.type
_entity_poly.pdbx_seq_one_letter_code
_entity_poly.pdbx_strand_id
1 'polypeptide(L)'
;MKSFKFLPVISAMLFAFSMQSCLSFLDDDENNEIITCPSGPSLAIATIKVIDDSDYYFGLDDGDTMYPVDKSHVPNYKAKDEQRAFVYFDLTEKEVEGYDYNIRVFGIEDILTKNIIPLTEETADSIGDDKINVVSIRLTKEYLTIQFQFLGTNNPNKLHMLNLVQNLTIEEDGEYLNLEFRHNAYGDAPLQLGENYVSFKLDDTLIAEKKGVNVRVNTIYDGITYKSVDFLKKE
;
A
#
# COMPACT_ATOMS: atom_id res chain seq x y z
N MET A 1 12.93 -25.96 -14.78
CA MET A 1 13.86 -24.81 -14.86
C MET A 1 13.67 -24.14 -16.23
N LYS A 2 13.19 -22.90 -16.28
CA LYS A 2 13.18 -22.06 -17.50
C LYS A 2 14.18 -20.92 -17.28
N SER A 3 15.07 -20.67 -18.24
CA SER A 3 16.08 -19.62 -18.15
C SER A 3 15.56 -18.31 -18.76
N PHE A 4 15.70 -17.21 -18.03
CA PHE A 4 15.50 -15.87 -18.56
C PHE A 4 16.84 -15.26 -19.02
N LYS A 5 16.77 -14.37 -20.00
CA LYS A 5 17.90 -13.58 -20.52
C LYS A 5 17.52 -12.11 -20.49
N PHE A 6 18.41 -11.28 -19.94
CA PHE A 6 18.35 -9.83 -20.10
C PHE A 6 19.66 -9.31 -20.69
N LEU A 7 19.55 -8.24 -21.47
CA LEU A 7 20.64 -7.51 -22.12
C LEU A 7 20.76 -6.14 -21.42
N PRO A 8 21.96 -5.72 -20.98
CA PRO A 8 22.10 -4.47 -20.25
C PRO A 8 22.19 -3.26 -21.19
N VAL A 9 21.65 -2.12 -20.76
CA VAL A 9 21.98 -0.80 -21.31
C VAL A 9 22.34 0.12 -20.16
N ILE A 10 23.50 0.76 -20.28
CA ILE A 10 24.11 1.66 -19.29
C ILE A 10 23.68 3.10 -19.60
N SER A 11 23.39 3.91 -18.58
CA SER A 11 23.38 5.38 -18.72
C SER A 11 23.88 6.07 -17.46
N ALA A 12 24.79 7.02 -17.62
CA ALA A 12 25.39 7.87 -16.59
C ALA A 12 24.35 8.93 -16.09
N MET A 13 24.21 9.24 -14.79
CA MET A 13 25.12 9.89 -13.81
C MET A 13 24.86 11.41 -13.67
N LEU A 14 24.88 11.86 -12.39
CA LEU A 14 24.73 13.22 -11.84
C LEU A 14 23.26 13.71 -11.68
N PHE A 15 22.86 14.48 -10.65
CA PHE A 15 23.59 15.04 -9.48
C PHE A 15 22.77 14.92 -8.16
N ALA A 16 23.34 15.41 -7.05
CA ALA A 16 22.90 15.38 -5.64
C ALA A 16 21.79 16.41 -5.26
N PHE A 17 20.99 16.21 -4.19
CA PHE A 17 21.43 16.33 -2.79
C PHE A 17 20.60 15.52 -1.74
N SER A 18 21.34 14.88 -0.83
CA SER A 18 20.99 14.43 0.54
C SER A 18 19.64 13.73 0.83
N MET A 19 19.67 12.40 0.73
CA MET A 19 19.15 11.52 1.79
C MET A 19 20.29 10.55 2.17
N GLN A 20 20.51 10.33 3.47
CA GLN A 20 21.55 9.41 3.96
C GLN A 20 21.09 7.95 3.87
N SER A 21 21.02 7.46 2.63
CA SER A 21 21.23 6.03 2.36
C SER A 21 22.73 5.74 2.44
N CYS A 22 23.11 4.55 2.92
CA CYS A 22 24.50 4.09 2.91
C CYS A 22 24.94 3.69 1.49
N LEU A 23 25.03 4.66 0.59
CA LEU A 23 25.87 4.59 -0.59
C LEU A 23 27.30 4.89 -0.15
N SER A 24 27.98 3.87 0.38
CA SER A 24 29.44 3.92 0.54
C SER A 24 30.08 3.83 -0.85
N PHE A 25 30.27 4.99 -1.46
CA PHE A 25 31.38 5.18 -2.38
C PHE A 25 32.65 4.90 -1.56
N LEU A 26 33.26 3.73 -1.77
CA LEU A 26 34.59 3.44 -1.22
C LEU A 26 35.62 3.71 -2.31
N ASP A 27 36.64 4.45 -1.90
CA ASP A 27 37.86 4.67 -2.64
C ASP A 27 38.58 3.35 -2.94
N ASP A 28 39.46 3.48 -3.93
CA ASP A 28 40.47 2.53 -4.39
C ASP A 28 41.33 1.98 -3.22
N ASP A 29 41.17 0.70 -2.86
CA ASP A 29 42.17 -0.07 -2.11
C ASP A 29 41.95 -1.60 -2.29
N GLU A 30 43.01 -2.34 -2.61
CA GLU A 30 42.96 -3.68 -3.26
C GLU A 30 42.55 -4.89 -2.37
N ASN A 31 41.72 -4.70 -1.34
CA ASN A 31 41.34 -5.78 -0.40
C ASN A 31 39.82 -6.04 -0.40
N ASN A 32 39.36 -6.80 -1.40
CA ASN A 32 37.95 -7.13 -1.61
C ASN A 32 37.40 -8.16 -0.59
N GLU A 33 37.23 -7.75 0.67
CA GLU A 33 36.28 -8.40 1.56
C GLU A 33 34.87 -7.93 1.18
N ILE A 34 34.11 -8.81 0.52
CA ILE A 34 32.72 -8.52 0.17
C ILE A 34 31.90 -8.46 1.46
N ILE A 35 31.70 -7.24 1.99
CA ILE A 35 30.74 -6.98 3.05
C ILE A 35 29.34 -7.14 2.46
N THR A 36 28.90 -8.39 2.30
CA THR A 36 27.48 -8.69 2.11
C THR A 36 26.76 -8.26 3.38
N CYS A 37 26.08 -7.11 3.34
CA CYS A 37 25.04 -6.83 4.31
C CYS A 37 24.10 -8.05 4.35
N PRO A 38 23.80 -8.64 5.52
CA PRO A 38 22.86 -9.74 5.58
C PRO A 38 21.53 -9.26 4.99
N SER A 39 20.92 -10.07 4.14
CA SER A 39 19.60 -9.78 3.58
C SER A 39 18.64 -9.48 4.74
N GLY A 40 18.12 -8.26 4.78
CA GLY A 40 17.04 -7.92 5.70
C GLY A 40 15.79 -8.73 5.37
N PRO A 41 14.83 -8.84 6.31
CA PRO A 41 13.59 -9.56 6.07
C PRO A 41 12.87 -8.98 4.84
N SER A 42 12.30 -9.88 4.05
CA SER A 42 11.45 -9.53 2.91
C SER A 42 10.20 -8.79 3.37
N LEU A 43 9.68 -7.92 2.52
CA LEU A 43 8.49 -7.11 2.79
C LEU A 43 7.41 -7.38 1.74
N ALA A 44 6.22 -7.74 2.19
CA ALA A 44 5.02 -7.84 1.35
C ALA A 44 3.90 -6.93 1.88
N ILE A 45 3.02 -6.51 0.97
CA ILE A 45 1.67 -6.05 1.34
C ILE A 45 0.76 -7.26 1.18
N ALA A 46 -0.02 -7.58 2.20
CA ALA A 46 -0.92 -8.72 2.17
C ALA A 46 -2.27 -8.41 2.82
N THR A 47 -3.24 -9.25 2.50
CA THR A 47 -4.55 -9.33 3.15
C THR A 47 -4.51 -10.47 4.17
N ILE A 48 -4.81 -10.18 5.42
CA ILE A 48 -4.94 -11.19 6.47
C ILE A 48 -6.24 -11.96 6.25
N LYS A 49 -6.14 -13.29 6.26
CA LYS A 49 -7.27 -14.21 6.13
C LYS A 49 -7.29 -15.10 7.38
N VAL A 50 -8.32 -14.96 8.20
CA VAL A 50 -8.45 -15.66 9.49
C VAL A 50 -9.03 -17.05 9.28
N ILE A 51 -8.46 -18.05 9.95
CA ILE A 51 -8.90 -19.46 9.88
C ILE A 51 -9.71 -19.81 11.13
N ASP A 52 -9.18 -19.46 12.31
CA ASP A 52 -9.84 -19.57 13.61
C ASP A 52 -9.42 -18.41 14.54
N ASP A 53 -9.88 -18.40 15.79
CA ASP A 53 -9.62 -17.32 16.78
C ASP A 53 -8.12 -17.03 17.05
N SER A 54 -7.20 -17.89 16.57
CA SER A 54 -5.75 -17.78 16.77
C SER A 54 -4.91 -17.96 15.51
N ASP A 55 -5.42 -18.63 14.48
CA ASP A 55 -4.70 -18.93 13.25
C ASP A 55 -5.19 -18.14 12.03
N TYR A 56 -4.23 -17.81 11.16
CA TYR A 56 -4.38 -16.91 10.04
C TYR A 56 -3.26 -17.11 9.04
N TYR A 57 -3.54 -16.79 7.78
CA TYR A 57 -2.56 -16.72 6.70
C TYR A 57 -2.64 -15.36 5.99
N PHE A 58 -1.74 -15.14 5.04
CA PHE A 58 -1.66 -13.91 4.26
C PHE A 58 -1.94 -14.22 2.78
N GLY A 59 -2.94 -13.56 2.20
CA GLY A 59 -3.15 -13.52 0.75
C GLY A 59 -2.41 -12.35 0.12
N LEU A 60 -1.61 -12.61 -0.92
CA LEU A 60 -0.84 -11.62 -1.66
C LEU A 60 -1.67 -11.00 -2.80
N ASP A 61 -1.19 -9.87 -3.33
CA ASP A 61 -1.89 -9.05 -4.34
C ASP A 61 -1.98 -9.71 -5.73
N ASP A 62 -1.13 -10.70 -6.01
CA ASP A 62 -1.10 -11.55 -7.21
C ASP A 62 -2.05 -12.77 -7.08
N GLY A 63 -2.41 -13.14 -5.85
CA GLY A 63 -3.28 -14.28 -5.52
C GLY A 63 -2.53 -15.44 -4.85
N ASP A 64 -1.21 -15.36 -4.70
CA ASP A 64 -0.43 -16.35 -3.94
C ASP A 64 -0.68 -16.21 -2.42
N THR A 65 -0.32 -17.23 -1.65
CA THR A 65 -0.58 -17.31 -0.21
C THR A 65 0.68 -17.58 0.61
N MET A 66 0.79 -16.96 1.78
CA MET A 66 1.88 -17.19 2.73
C MET A 66 1.33 -17.67 4.09
N TYR A 67 1.78 -18.84 4.54
CA TYR A 67 1.44 -19.37 5.85
C TYR A 67 2.55 -19.12 6.90
N PRO A 68 2.24 -18.44 8.01
CA PRO A 68 3.20 -18.11 9.07
C PRO A 68 3.50 -19.28 10.03
N VAL A 69 4.45 -20.14 9.65
CA VAL A 69 4.91 -21.29 10.46
C VAL A 69 5.70 -20.91 11.71
N ASP A 70 6.24 -19.68 11.77
CA ASP A 70 6.86 -19.11 12.96
C ASP A 70 6.34 -17.68 13.20
N LYS A 71 5.55 -17.53 14.27
CA LYS A 71 4.96 -16.27 14.75
C LYS A 71 5.67 -15.72 15.99
N SER A 72 6.83 -16.27 16.38
CA SER A 72 7.47 -16.01 17.69
C SER A 72 7.86 -14.55 17.96
N HIS A 73 8.07 -13.74 16.92
CA HIS A 73 8.32 -12.29 17.06
C HIS A 73 7.05 -11.44 17.18
N VAL A 74 5.89 -11.99 16.81
CA VAL A 74 4.58 -11.32 16.84
C VAL A 74 3.57 -12.02 17.78
N PRO A 75 3.97 -12.43 19.00
CA PRO A 75 3.19 -13.37 19.83
C PRO A 75 1.86 -12.80 20.36
N ASN A 76 1.69 -11.48 20.32
CA ASN A 76 0.50 -10.78 20.78
C ASN A 76 -0.32 -10.14 19.63
N TYR A 77 0.05 -10.41 18.37
CA TYR A 77 -0.68 -9.87 17.22
C TYR A 77 -2.07 -10.48 17.14
N LYS A 78 -3.10 -9.63 17.05
CA LYS A 78 -4.50 -10.04 16.96
C LYS A 78 -4.98 -9.85 15.53
N ALA A 79 -4.93 -10.93 14.76
CA ALA A 79 -5.44 -10.95 13.40
C ALA A 79 -6.91 -10.51 13.35
N LYS A 80 -7.23 -9.73 12.32
CA LYS A 80 -8.59 -9.37 11.95
C LYS A 80 -8.78 -9.80 10.51
N ASP A 81 -9.89 -10.43 10.20
CA ASP A 81 -10.13 -10.88 8.84
C ASP A 81 -10.24 -9.70 7.88
N GLU A 82 -9.70 -9.87 6.67
CA GLU A 82 -9.67 -8.86 5.60
C GLU A 82 -8.93 -7.56 5.98
N GLN A 83 -8.08 -7.59 7.01
CA GLN A 83 -7.19 -6.48 7.36
C GLN A 83 -5.98 -6.47 6.44
N ARG A 84 -5.64 -5.31 5.86
CA ARG A 84 -4.41 -5.15 5.05
C ARG A 84 -3.23 -4.86 5.97
N ALA A 85 -2.08 -5.43 5.67
CA ALA A 85 -0.88 -5.22 6.48
C ALA A 85 0.39 -5.24 5.63
N PHE A 86 1.41 -4.55 6.12
CA PHE A 86 2.79 -4.84 5.78
C PHE A 86 3.26 -6.05 6.60
N VAL A 87 3.88 -7.02 5.93
CA VAL A 87 4.39 -8.24 6.55
C VAL A 87 5.90 -8.30 6.31
N TYR A 88 6.68 -8.34 7.40
CA TYR A 88 8.13 -8.50 7.38
C TYR A 88 8.46 -9.97 7.68
N PHE A 89 9.12 -10.67 6.76
CA PHE A 89 9.25 -12.13 6.82
C PHE A 89 10.51 -12.68 6.13
N ASP A 90 10.88 -13.91 6.47
CA ASP A 90 11.76 -14.75 5.66
C ASP A 90 10.99 -15.98 5.16
N LEU A 91 11.34 -16.47 3.97
CA LEU A 91 10.91 -17.79 3.49
C LEU A 91 11.55 -18.91 4.33
N THR A 92 10.87 -20.04 4.46
CA THR A 92 11.36 -21.20 5.20
C THR A 92 11.26 -22.49 4.39
N GLU A 93 12.13 -23.46 4.69
CA GLU A 93 12.08 -24.82 4.15
C GLU A 93 11.04 -25.71 4.85
N LYS A 94 10.37 -25.23 5.90
CA LYS A 94 9.29 -25.98 6.56
C LYS A 94 8.00 -25.85 5.76
N GLU A 95 7.62 -26.91 5.07
CA GLU A 95 6.40 -26.94 4.26
C GLU A 95 5.16 -27.27 5.12
N VAL A 96 4.13 -26.43 5.00
CA VAL A 96 2.73 -26.77 5.29
C VAL A 96 2.00 -26.82 3.95
N GLU A 97 1.30 -27.92 3.68
CA GLU A 97 0.53 -28.10 2.45
C GLU A 97 -0.67 -27.12 2.39
N GLY A 98 -1.05 -26.73 1.17
CA GLY A 98 -2.20 -25.86 0.92
C GLY A 98 -1.88 -24.37 0.79
N TYR A 99 -0.60 -23.98 0.90
CA TYR A 99 -0.12 -22.61 0.73
C TYR A 99 1.10 -22.55 -0.20
N ASP A 100 1.25 -21.45 -0.93
CA ASP A 100 2.31 -21.27 -1.93
C ASP A 100 3.68 -21.01 -1.28
N TYR A 101 3.67 -20.30 -0.16
CA TYR A 101 4.85 -20.00 0.65
C TYR A 101 4.63 -20.31 2.12
N ASN A 102 5.70 -20.76 2.78
CA ASN A 102 5.76 -20.88 4.23
C ASN A 102 6.78 -19.86 4.76
N ILE A 103 6.43 -19.13 5.81
CA ILE A 103 7.20 -17.96 6.26
C ILE A 103 7.45 -17.93 7.77
N ARG A 104 8.58 -17.32 8.13
CA ARG A 104 8.88 -16.83 9.48
C ARG A 104 8.55 -15.35 9.54
N VAL A 105 7.66 -14.94 10.43
CA VAL A 105 7.25 -13.54 10.58
C VAL A 105 8.13 -12.83 11.62
N PHE A 106 8.57 -11.63 11.28
CA PHE A 106 9.31 -10.71 12.16
C PHE A 106 8.44 -9.52 12.62
N GLY A 107 7.53 -9.05 11.77
CA GLY A 107 6.67 -7.91 12.06
C GLY A 107 5.42 -7.89 11.18
N ILE A 108 4.34 -7.33 11.72
CA ILE A 108 3.08 -7.09 11.02
C ILE A 108 2.65 -5.67 11.38
N GLU A 109 2.43 -4.82 10.39
CA GLU A 109 1.95 -3.44 10.58
C GLU A 109 0.62 -3.26 9.84
N ASP A 110 -0.47 -3.06 10.59
CA ASP A 110 -1.81 -2.84 10.05
C ASP A 110 -1.84 -1.56 9.18
N ILE A 111 -2.14 -1.71 7.89
CA ILE A 111 -2.47 -0.61 6.99
C ILE A 111 -3.92 -0.20 7.25
N LEU A 112 -4.20 1.09 7.41
CA LEU A 112 -5.58 1.58 7.65
C LEU A 112 -6.51 1.02 6.57
N THR A 113 -7.42 0.11 6.96
CA THR A 113 -8.30 -0.60 6.03
C THR A 113 -9.74 -0.11 6.22
N LYS A 114 -10.37 0.35 5.14
CA LYS A 114 -11.71 0.95 5.15
C LYS A 114 -12.55 0.47 3.97
N ASN A 115 -13.86 0.66 4.02
CA ASN A 115 -14.74 0.49 2.87
C ASN A 115 -14.81 1.80 2.07
N ILE A 116 -15.22 1.71 0.80
CA ILE A 116 -15.75 2.86 0.05
C ILE A 116 -17.06 3.30 0.72
N ILE A 117 -17.29 4.62 0.78
CA ILE A 117 -18.54 5.19 1.29
C ILE A 117 -19.20 6.09 0.24
N PRO A 118 -20.54 6.24 0.24
CA PRO A 118 -21.18 7.23 -0.63
C PRO A 118 -20.85 8.65 -0.17
N LEU A 119 -20.64 9.54 -1.13
CA LEU A 119 -20.61 11.00 -0.93
C LEU A 119 -21.94 11.59 -1.37
N THR A 120 -22.56 12.35 -0.47
CA THR A 120 -23.83 13.06 -0.63
C THR A 120 -23.65 14.52 -0.22
N GLU A 121 -24.59 15.40 -0.58
CA GLU A 121 -24.55 16.82 -0.18
C GLU A 121 -24.49 16.99 1.36
N GLU A 122 -25.25 16.18 2.12
CA GLU A 122 -25.25 16.19 3.58
C GLU A 122 -23.91 15.76 4.21
N THR A 123 -23.19 14.84 3.56
CA THR A 123 -21.95 14.27 4.10
C THR A 123 -20.69 15.00 3.65
N ALA A 124 -20.76 15.79 2.58
CA ALA A 124 -19.61 16.43 1.93
C ALA A 124 -18.75 17.28 2.87
N ASP A 125 -19.36 18.16 3.66
CA ASP A 125 -18.65 19.04 4.62
C ASP A 125 -17.94 18.22 5.71
N SER A 126 -18.54 17.12 6.16
CA SER A 126 -17.94 16.24 7.16
C SER A 126 -16.76 15.44 6.59
N ILE A 127 -16.89 14.95 5.35
CA ILE A 127 -15.89 14.15 4.64
C ILE A 127 -14.66 14.99 4.28
N GLY A 128 -14.85 16.27 3.98
CA GLY A 128 -13.80 17.23 3.65
C GLY A 128 -13.22 17.09 2.24
N ASP A 129 -12.34 18.03 1.88
CA ASP A 129 -11.57 18.03 0.64
C ASP A 129 -10.18 18.67 0.86
N ASP A 130 -9.61 18.52 2.06
CA ASP A 130 -8.31 19.07 2.42
C ASP A 130 -7.19 18.46 1.58
N LYS A 131 -6.17 19.27 1.30
CA LYS A 131 -5.09 18.90 0.39
C LYS A 131 -4.33 17.64 0.81
N ILE A 132 -4.16 16.70 -0.12
CA ILE A 132 -3.44 15.44 0.07
C ILE A 132 -2.84 14.98 -1.27
N ASN A 133 -1.60 14.48 -1.25
CA ASN A 133 -0.94 13.92 -2.44
C ASN A 133 -1.11 12.41 -2.48
N VAL A 134 -1.26 11.85 -3.68
CA VAL A 134 -1.16 10.40 -3.93
C VAL A 134 0.16 10.11 -4.63
N VAL A 135 1.06 9.43 -3.92
CA VAL A 135 2.40 9.04 -4.38
C VAL A 135 2.30 7.85 -5.33
N SER A 136 1.64 6.78 -4.89
CA SER A 136 1.40 5.58 -5.67
C SER A 136 0.02 4.98 -5.39
N ILE A 137 -0.48 4.21 -6.35
CA ILE A 137 -1.72 3.44 -6.25
C ILE A 137 -1.38 2.00 -6.64
N ARG A 138 -1.82 1.05 -5.83
CA ARG A 138 -1.87 -0.38 -6.17
C ARG A 138 -3.33 -0.82 -6.20
N LEU A 139 -3.75 -1.35 -7.34
CA LEU A 139 -5.11 -1.84 -7.57
C LEU A 139 -5.07 -3.37 -7.73
N THR A 140 -5.81 -4.07 -6.86
CA THR A 140 -6.14 -5.49 -7.02
C THR A 140 -7.64 -5.63 -7.27
N LYS A 141 -8.19 -6.85 -7.27
CA LYS A 141 -9.63 -7.06 -7.33
C LYS A 141 -10.34 -6.74 -6.01
N GLU A 142 -9.70 -7.05 -4.88
CA GLU A 142 -10.27 -6.85 -3.55
C GLU A 142 -9.96 -5.46 -2.95
N TYR A 143 -8.85 -4.80 -3.37
CA TYR A 143 -8.37 -3.58 -2.71
C TYR A 143 -7.80 -2.52 -3.66
N LEU A 144 -8.05 -1.26 -3.30
CA LEU A 144 -7.25 -0.10 -3.72
C LEU A 144 -6.35 0.33 -2.57
N THR A 145 -5.05 0.05 -2.64
CA THR A 145 -4.06 0.58 -1.69
C THR A 145 -3.44 1.87 -2.24
N ILE A 146 -3.48 2.94 -1.45
CA ILE A 146 -2.97 4.27 -1.78
C ILE A 146 -1.82 4.60 -0.84
N GLN A 147 -0.63 4.90 -1.39
CA GLN A 147 0.44 5.59 -0.70
C GLN A 147 0.20 7.09 -0.83
N PHE A 148 0.10 7.81 0.28
CA PHE A 148 -0.25 9.22 0.29
C PHE A 148 0.71 10.05 1.13
N GLN A 149 0.81 11.33 0.77
CA GLN A 149 1.53 12.35 1.54
C GLN A 149 0.57 13.46 1.95
N PHE A 150 0.67 13.93 3.19
CA PHE A 150 -0.18 14.97 3.76
C PHE A 150 0.67 15.95 4.56
N LEU A 151 0.15 17.17 4.76
CA LEU A 151 0.77 18.14 5.65
C LEU A 151 0.02 18.19 6.98
N GLY A 152 0.75 18.17 8.09
CA GLY A 152 0.19 18.28 9.44
C GLY A 152 1.24 18.71 10.46
N THR A 153 0.87 18.72 11.74
CA THR A 153 1.77 19.07 12.86
C THR A 153 2.58 17.88 13.38
N ASN A 154 2.35 16.67 12.85
CA ASN A 154 2.88 15.40 13.37
C ASN A 154 2.51 15.17 14.86
N ASN A 155 1.35 15.68 15.29
CA ASN A 155 0.82 15.48 16.64
C ASN A 155 -0.11 14.26 16.65
N PRO A 156 0.21 13.18 17.40
CA PRO A 156 -0.60 11.95 17.41
C PRO A 156 -2.02 12.13 17.97
N ASN A 157 -2.30 13.25 18.66
CA ASN A 157 -3.64 13.59 19.15
C ASN A 157 -4.50 14.33 18.11
N LYS A 158 -3.95 14.67 16.94
CA LYS A 158 -4.66 15.28 15.82
C LYS A 158 -4.77 14.25 14.70
N LEU A 159 -5.81 13.43 14.77
CA LEU A 159 -6.07 12.41 13.77
C LEU A 159 -6.70 13.05 12.54
N HIS A 160 -6.14 12.80 11.37
CA HIS A 160 -6.72 13.17 10.08
C HIS A 160 -7.71 12.08 9.65
N MET A 161 -8.82 12.46 9.01
CA MET A 161 -9.74 11.50 8.39
C MET A 161 -9.44 11.34 6.90
N LEU A 162 -9.44 10.09 6.44
CA LEU A 162 -9.25 9.69 5.05
C LEU A 162 -10.42 8.83 4.60
N ASN A 163 -11.02 9.14 3.45
CA ASN A 163 -12.09 8.36 2.84
C ASN A 163 -11.85 8.19 1.33
N LEU A 164 -12.22 7.05 0.79
CA LEU A 164 -12.42 6.88 -0.64
C LEU A 164 -13.93 6.83 -0.86
N VAL A 165 -14.43 7.71 -1.71
CA VAL A 165 -15.88 7.94 -1.83
C VAL A 165 -16.37 7.79 -3.26
N GLN A 166 -17.57 7.24 -3.41
CA GLN A 166 -18.31 7.27 -4.66
C GLN A 166 -19.26 8.46 -4.63
N ASN A 167 -19.14 9.37 -5.59
CA ASN A 167 -19.94 10.59 -5.60
C ASN A 167 -21.31 10.34 -6.25
N LEU A 168 -22.37 10.26 -5.42
CA LEU A 168 -23.73 10.00 -5.88
C LEU A 168 -24.46 11.24 -6.44
N THR A 169 -23.80 12.41 -6.46
CA THR A 169 -24.35 13.65 -7.04
C THR A 169 -24.05 13.81 -8.53
N ILE A 170 -23.26 12.89 -9.09
CA ILE A 170 -22.83 12.87 -10.50
C ILE A 170 -23.21 11.51 -11.07
N GLU A 171 -23.68 11.46 -12.32
CA GLU A 171 -23.93 10.17 -12.99
C GLU A 171 -22.60 9.43 -13.26
N GLU A 172 -22.56 8.15 -12.91
CA GLU A 172 -21.42 7.26 -13.15
C GLU A 172 -21.40 6.84 -14.63
N ASP A 173 -20.58 7.51 -15.44
CA ASP A 173 -20.38 7.20 -16.87
C ASP A 173 -18.95 6.68 -17.15
N GLY A 174 -18.83 5.87 -18.20
CA GLY A 174 -17.57 5.39 -18.75
C GLY A 174 -17.01 4.08 -18.17
N GLU A 175 -15.90 3.64 -18.78
CA GLU A 175 -15.24 2.36 -18.53
C GLU A 175 -14.54 2.26 -17.16
N TYR A 176 -14.37 3.36 -16.44
CA TYR A 176 -13.67 3.41 -15.14
C TYR A 176 -14.67 3.66 -14.01
N LEU A 177 -14.42 3.10 -12.83
CA LEU A 177 -15.15 3.45 -11.61
C LEU A 177 -14.62 4.78 -11.08
N ASN A 178 -15.46 5.81 -11.01
CA ASN A 178 -15.05 7.14 -10.54
C ASN A 178 -15.14 7.23 -9.02
N LEU A 179 -14.01 7.52 -8.38
CA LEU A 179 -13.88 7.64 -6.93
C LEU A 179 -13.14 8.93 -6.57
N GLU A 180 -13.40 9.47 -5.39
CA GLU A 180 -12.66 10.61 -4.86
C GLU A 180 -11.93 10.20 -3.58
N PHE A 181 -10.61 10.41 -3.54
CA PHE A 181 -9.82 10.27 -2.32
C PHE A 181 -9.90 11.58 -1.54
N ARG A 182 -10.71 11.57 -0.49
CA ARG A 182 -11.04 12.73 0.35
C ARG A 182 -10.28 12.68 1.67
N HIS A 183 -9.94 13.87 2.14
CA HIS A 183 -9.16 14.08 3.34
C HIS A 183 -9.77 15.23 4.14
N ASN A 184 -9.79 15.09 5.46
CA ASN A 184 -10.16 16.13 6.41
C ASN A 184 -9.08 16.18 7.50
N ALA A 185 -8.35 17.28 7.56
CA ALA A 185 -7.29 17.53 8.53
C ALA A 185 -7.84 18.06 9.87
N TYR A 186 -9.14 18.29 9.97
CA TYR A 186 -9.82 18.92 11.11
C TYR A 186 -9.16 20.24 11.55
N GLY A 187 -8.66 21.01 10.58
CA GLY A 187 -7.95 22.26 10.82
C GLY A 187 -6.56 22.10 11.44
N ASP A 188 -5.89 20.94 11.28
CA ASP A 188 -4.48 20.86 11.64
C ASP A 188 -3.59 21.74 10.75
N ALA A 189 -2.53 22.30 11.34
CA ALA A 189 -1.65 23.22 10.65
C ALA A 189 -0.71 22.45 9.70
N PRO A 190 -0.61 22.84 8.41
CA PRO A 190 0.16 22.11 7.42
C PRO A 190 1.67 22.42 7.53
N LEU A 191 2.34 21.87 8.56
CA LEU A 191 3.72 22.23 8.92
C LEU A 191 4.79 21.23 8.42
N GLN A 192 4.51 19.93 8.49
CA GLN A 192 5.45 18.85 8.18
C GLN A 192 4.79 17.88 7.19
N LEU A 193 5.58 17.40 6.23
CA LEU A 193 5.13 16.38 5.28
C LEU A 193 5.22 15.00 5.94
N GLY A 194 4.07 14.37 6.14
CA GLY A 194 3.96 12.96 6.52
C GLY A 194 3.65 12.10 5.30
N GLU A 195 4.05 10.83 5.35
CA GLU A 195 3.71 9.81 4.35
C GLU A 195 3.16 8.57 5.04
N ASN A 196 2.12 7.95 4.48
CA ASN A 196 1.55 6.70 4.98
C ASN A 196 0.75 5.95 3.90
N TYR A 197 0.17 4.81 4.26
CA TYR A 197 -0.65 3.97 3.40
C TYR A 197 -2.07 3.82 3.96
N VAL A 198 -3.04 3.75 3.05
CA VAL A 198 -4.44 3.41 3.35
C VAL A 198 -4.91 2.44 2.28
N SER A 199 -5.74 1.47 2.66
CA SER A 199 -6.31 0.49 1.74
C SER A 199 -7.82 0.48 1.83
N PHE A 200 -8.47 0.54 0.67
CA PHE A 200 -9.92 0.53 0.58
C PHE A 200 -10.39 -0.78 -0.03
N LYS A 201 -11.33 -1.45 0.64
CA LYS A 201 -12.02 -2.63 0.09
C LYS A 201 -12.84 -2.22 -1.12
N LEU A 202 -12.71 -2.98 -2.19
CA LEU A 202 -13.53 -2.89 -3.39
C LEU A 202 -14.70 -3.87 -3.26
N ASP A 203 -15.88 -3.42 -3.68
CA ASP A 203 -17.06 -4.29 -3.79
C ASP A 203 -17.13 -4.80 -5.23
N ASP A 204 -17.27 -6.12 -5.41
CA ASP A 204 -17.40 -6.76 -6.73
C ASP A 204 -18.51 -6.12 -7.59
N THR A 205 -19.57 -5.60 -6.97
CA THR A 205 -20.67 -4.93 -7.67
C THR A 205 -20.31 -3.54 -8.19
N LEU A 206 -19.39 -2.82 -7.54
CA LEU A 206 -18.90 -1.51 -7.97
C LEU A 206 -17.89 -1.62 -9.12
N ILE A 207 -17.13 -2.71 -9.17
CA ILE A 207 -16.07 -2.94 -10.16
C ILE A 207 -16.53 -3.83 -11.32
N ALA A 208 -17.76 -4.37 -11.27
CA ALA A 208 -18.37 -5.13 -12.35
C ALA A 208 -18.34 -4.34 -13.67
N GLU A 209 -17.85 -4.99 -14.73
CA GLU A 209 -17.71 -4.42 -16.08
C GLU A 209 -16.77 -3.19 -16.21
N LYS A 210 -16.12 -2.76 -15.12
CA LYS A 210 -15.16 -1.65 -15.14
C LYS A 210 -13.75 -2.13 -15.52
N LYS A 211 -13.09 -1.34 -16.37
CA LYS A 211 -11.70 -1.53 -16.82
C LYS A 211 -10.67 -1.18 -15.74
N GLY A 212 -11.03 -0.30 -14.81
CA GLY A 212 -10.15 0.22 -13.77
C GLY A 212 -10.87 1.20 -12.86
N VAL A 213 -10.09 1.91 -12.03
CA VAL A 213 -10.57 3.03 -11.21
C VAL A 213 -10.02 4.36 -11.72
N ASN A 214 -10.77 5.44 -11.51
CA ASN A 214 -10.34 6.81 -11.74
C ASN A 214 -10.47 7.61 -10.44
N VAL A 215 -9.34 7.99 -9.84
CA VAL A 215 -9.31 8.62 -8.51
C VAL A 215 -9.09 10.13 -8.62
N ARG A 216 -10.09 10.92 -8.26
CA ARG A 216 -9.97 12.37 -8.02
C ARG A 216 -9.20 12.62 -6.72
N VAL A 217 -8.26 13.56 -6.75
CA VAL A 217 -7.46 13.98 -5.59
C VAL A 217 -7.29 15.50 -5.58
N ASN A 218 -7.59 16.18 -4.47
CA ASN A 218 -7.18 17.58 -4.27
C ASN A 218 -5.74 17.64 -3.74
N THR A 219 -4.77 17.90 -4.61
CA THR A 219 -3.34 17.80 -4.30
C THR A 219 -2.79 19.01 -3.56
N ILE A 220 -1.64 18.81 -2.89
CA ILE A 220 -0.93 19.85 -2.14
C ILE A 220 -0.48 20.97 -3.07
N TYR A 221 0.06 20.63 -4.25
CA TYR A 221 0.74 21.56 -5.14
C TYR A 221 -0.10 21.97 -6.37
N ASP A 222 -0.78 21.01 -7.00
CA ASP A 222 -1.38 21.18 -8.34
C ASP A 222 -2.91 21.36 -8.33
N GLY A 223 -3.53 21.33 -7.15
CA GLY A 223 -4.99 21.36 -7.01
C GLY A 223 -5.64 20.03 -7.41
N ILE A 224 -6.84 20.08 -7.98
CA ILE A 224 -7.61 18.87 -8.34
C ILE A 224 -6.96 18.15 -9.52
N THR A 225 -6.57 16.89 -9.30
CA THR A 225 -6.02 15.99 -10.32
C THR A 225 -6.80 14.67 -10.34
N TYR A 226 -6.60 13.88 -11.40
CA TYR A 226 -7.21 12.57 -11.57
C TYR A 226 -6.12 11.53 -11.86
N LYS A 227 -6.19 10.37 -11.21
CA LYS A 227 -5.27 9.24 -11.39
C LYS A 227 -6.06 8.00 -11.77
N SER A 228 -5.96 7.60 -13.04
CA SER A 228 -6.63 6.40 -13.57
C SER A 228 -5.67 5.20 -13.52
N VAL A 229 -6.17 4.03 -13.10
CA VAL A 229 -5.40 2.78 -12.98
C VAL A 229 -6.27 1.63 -13.48
N ASP A 230 -5.76 0.85 -14.44
CA ASP A 230 -6.44 -0.33 -15.00
C ASP A 230 -6.33 -1.52 -14.03
N PHE A 231 -7.37 -2.36 -13.95
CA PHE A 231 -7.25 -3.66 -13.30
C PHE A 231 -6.23 -4.52 -14.04
N LEU A 232 -5.39 -5.24 -13.30
CA LEU A 232 -4.45 -6.20 -13.88
C LEU A 232 -5.23 -7.27 -14.65
N LYS A 233 -5.00 -7.33 -15.96
CA LYS A 233 -5.49 -8.43 -16.80
C LYS A 233 -4.72 -9.68 -16.39
N LYS A 234 -5.43 -10.77 -16.05
CA LYS A 234 -4.79 -12.09 -16.02
C LYS A 234 -4.43 -12.47 -17.46
N GLU A 235 -3.17 -12.82 -17.68
CA GLU A 235 -2.70 -13.51 -18.90
C GLU A 235 -3.21 -14.96 -18.95
#